data_AF-R9J247-F1
#
_entry.id   AF-R9J247-F1
#
_cell.length_a   1.000
_cell.length_b   1.000
_cell.length_c   1.000
_cell.angle_alpha   90.00
_cell.angle_beta   90.00
_cell.angle_gamma   90.00
#
_symmetry.space_group_name_H-M   'P 1'
#
loop_
_entity.id
_entity.type
_entity.pdbx_description
1 polymer ?
#
loop_
_entity_poly.entity_id
_entity_poly.type
_entity_poly.pdbx_seq_one_letter_code
_entity_poly.pdbx_strand_id
1 'polypeptide(L)'
;MEDCHEDLKGTVVAVKAFVAKDAQGAFRLVIRRMEAAEECLMAGYINGLTDAERSRYTEILWKYINSIKNEGYRYLVSSIFKDITGLDQLLASLKKHHNFSGGFLVYTASVTCLANYMLHSLSHYDMNPSRSIPYQADLLTAGALLHAVGIAKKYTPSPDMRRIPESVPLSRYELRWRALCWRI
;
A
#
# COMPACT_ATOMS: atom_id res chain seq x y z
N MET A 1 -15.84 6.38 -37.28
CA MET A 1 -14.43 6.56 -36.90
C MET A 1 -14.05 5.27 -36.22
N GLU A 2 -13.24 4.45 -36.88
CA GLU A 2 -12.82 3.13 -36.42
C GLU A 2 -12.12 3.23 -35.05
N ASP A 3 -12.40 2.27 -34.16
CA ASP A 3 -11.84 2.20 -32.81
C ASP A 3 -10.33 1.91 -32.86
N CYS A 4 -9.52 2.94 -33.02
CA CYS A 4 -8.06 2.85 -33.15
C CYS A 4 -7.33 2.41 -31.86
N HIS A 5 -8.03 1.90 -30.83
CA HIS A 5 -7.47 1.66 -29.49
C HIS A 5 -7.93 0.36 -28.80
N GLU A 6 -8.64 -0.55 -29.47
CA GLU A 6 -8.98 -1.87 -28.89
C GLU A 6 -7.70 -2.64 -28.47
N ASP A 7 -6.62 -2.45 -29.21
CA ASP A 7 -5.31 -3.06 -28.96
C ASP A 7 -4.64 -2.60 -27.65
N LEU A 8 -5.11 -1.48 -27.09
CA LEU A 8 -4.59 -0.88 -25.85
C LEU A 8 -5.42 -1.24 -24.61
N LYS A 9 -6.42 -2.10 -24.77
CA LYS A 9 -7.32 -2.49 -23.69
C LYS A 9 -6.59 -3.33 -22.65
N GLY A 10 -6.59 -2.85 -21.40
CA GLY A 10 -5.91 -3.52 -20.29
C GLY A 10 -4.42 -3.22 -20.18
N THR A 11 -3.87 -2.34 -21.03
CA THR A 11 -2.45 -1.93 -20.97
C THR A 11 -2.29 -0.51 -20.40
N VAL A 12 -1.08 -0.20 -19.91
CA VAL A 12 -0.74 1.15 -19.46
C VAL A 12 -0.39 2.00 -20.69
N VAL A 13 -1.03 3.16 -20.82
CA VAL A 13 -0.90 4.04 -21.98
C VAL A 13 -0.30 5.39 -21.63
N ALA A 14 0.55 5.91 -22.51
CA ALA A 14 1.00 7.29 -22.50
C ALA A 14 -0.04 8.14 -23.25
N VAL A 15 -0.54 9.20 -22.60
CA VAL A 15 -1.58 10.08 -23.17
C VAL A 15 -1.01 11.48 -23.36
N LYS A 16 -0.91 11.94 -24.60
CA LYS A 16 -0.62 13.36 -24.91
C LYS A 16 -1.94 14.09 -25.05
N ALA A 17 -2.21 15.00 -24.12
CA ALA A 17 -3.43 15.79 -24.09
C ALA A 17 -3.12 17.26 -23.79
N PHE A 18 -4.03 18.14 -24.17
CA PHE A 18 -4.02 19.55 -23.77
C PHE A 18 -5.35 19.90 -23.12
N VAL A 19 -5.31 20.85 -22.19
CA VAL A 19 -6.51 21.36 -21.53
C VAL A 19 -6.99 22.56 -22.33
N ALA A 20 -8.24 22.51 -22.79
CA ALA A 20 -8.90 23.62 -23.47
C ALA A 20 -10.09 24.07 -22.63
N LYS A 21 -10.35 25.37 -22.62
CA LYS A 21 -11.57 25.92 -22.03
C LYS A 21 -12.64 25.96 -23.12
N ASP A 22 -13.80 25.36 -22.88
CA ASP A 22 -14.90 25.44 -23.83
C ASP A 22 -15.55 26.83 -23.83
N ALA A 23 -16.44 27.06 -24.80
CA ALA A 23 -17.12 28.34 -24.97
C ALA A 23 -18.00 28.74 -23.76
N GLN A 24 -18.33 27.79 -22.88
CA GLN A 24 -19.10 27.98 -21.66
C GLN A 24 -18.20 28.14 -20.42
N GLY A 25 -16.87 28.14 -20.61
CA GLY A 25 -15.91 28.35 -19.55
C GLY A 25 -15.50 27.09 -18.78
N ALA A 26 -15.96 25.91 -19.16
CA ALA A 26 -15.58 24.65 -18.52
C ALA A 26 -14.28 24.10 -19.12
N PHE A 27 -13.41 23.56 -18.27
CA PHE A 27 -12.16 22.94 -18.71
C PHE A 27 -12.44 21.54 -19.25
N ARG A 28 -11.98 21.28 -20.47
CA ARG A 28 -12.03 19.97 -21.14
C ARG A 28 -10.63 19.49 -21.44
N LEU A 29 -10.40 18.21 -21.22
CA LEU A 29 -9.17 17.54 -21.60
C LEU A 29 -9.32 17.00 -23.03
N VAL A 30 -8.49 17.46 -23.96
CA VAL A 30 -8.48 17.00 -25.34
C VAL A 30 -7.29 16.08 -25.54
N ILE A 31 -7.57 14.79 -25.73
CA ILE A 31 -6.57 13.76 -25.97
C ILE A 31 -6.17 13.79 -27.45
N ARG A 32 -4.88 14.00 -27.73
CA ARG A 32 -4.32 14.00 -29.11
C ARG A 32 -3.75 12.66 -29.53
N ARG A 33 -3.16 11.93 -28.59
CA ARG A 33 -2.49 10.65 -28.87
C ARG A 33 -2.51 9.77 -27.63
N MET A 34 -2.73 8.48 -27.85
CA MET A 34 -2.68 7.43 -26.84
C MET A 34 -1.88 6.27 -27.42
N GLU A 35 -0.83 5.84 -26.72
CA GLU A 35 0.06 4.76 -27.15
C GLU A 35 0.47 3.87 -25.98
N ALA A 36 0.78 2.61 -26.24
CA ALA A 36 1.29 1.69 -25.22
C ALA A 36 2.58 2.27 -24.62
N ALA A 37 2.68 2.33 -23.30
CA ALA A 37 3.87 2.81 -22.64
C ALA A 37 4.98 1.75 -22.76
N GLU A 38 6.00 2.01 -23.59
CA GLU A 38 7.05 1.03 -23.91
C GLU A 38 7.92 0.67 -22.70
N GLU A 39 8.14 1.59 -21.75
CA GLU A 39 8.78 1.31 -20.47
C GLU A 39 8.22 2.26 -19.42
N CYS A 40 7.36 1.75 -18.54
CA CYS A 40 6.82 2.54 -17.43
C CYS A 40 7.45 2.09 -16.13
N LEU A 41 8.64 2.62 -15.80
CA LEU A 41 9.11 2.57 -14.43
C LEU A 41 8.21 3.51 -13.61
N MET A 42 7.24 2.93 -12.90
CA MET A 42 6.37 3.67 -11.97
C MET A 42 7.16 4.47 -10.92
N ALA A 43 8.42 4.12 -10.69
CA ALA A 43 9.38 4.86 -9.87
C ALA A 43 9.71 6.27 -10.41
N GLY A 44 9.56 6.53 -11.71
CA GLY A 44 9.86 7.84 -12.31
C GLY A 44 8.76 8.89 -12.11
N TYR A 45 7.57 8.49 -11.65
CA TYR A 45 6.38 9.36 -11.55
C TYR A 45 5.76 9.40 -10.15
N ILE A 46 6.20 8.54 -9.24
CA ILE A 46 5.67 8.45 -7.88
C ILE A 46 6.84 8.71 -6.95
N ASN A 47 6.69 9.65 -6.01
CA ASN A 47 7.52 9.70 -4.79
C ASN A 47 7.75 8.25 -4.34
N GLY A 48 8.98 7.85 -4.08
CA GLY A 48 9.31 6.45 -3.79
C GLY A 48 10.63 6.39 -3.03
N LEU A 49 10.85 5.28 -2.34
CA LEU A 49 12.12 5.08 -1.65
C LEU A 49 13.26 4.96 -2.65
N THR A 50 14.39 5.59 -2.34
CA THR A 50 15.68 5.25 -2.95
C THR A 50 16.06 3.81 -2.61
N ASP A 51 16.95 3.19 -3.39
CA ASP A 51 17.40 1.82 -3.14
C ASP A 51 18.07 1.66 -1.76
N ALA A 52 18.77 2.70 -1.31
CA ALA A 52 19.39 2.75 0.01
C ALA A 52 18.33 2.75 1.12
N GLU A 53 17.29 3.58 1.01
CA GLU A 53 16.20 3.61 1.98
C GLU A 53 15.42 2.31 2.01
N ARG A 54 15.13 1.76 0.82
CA ARG A 54 14.45 0.47 0.66
C ARG A 54 15.20 -0.66 1.36
N SER A 55 16.52 -0.74 1.13
CA SER A 55 17.38 -1.72 1.78
C SER A 55 17.33 -1.57 3.30
N ARG A 56 17.47 -0.34 3.79
CA ARG A 56 17.44 -0.04 5.23
C ARG A 56 16.12 -0.40 5.90
N TYR A 57 14.98 -0.07 5.30
CA TYR A 57 13.69 -0.45 5.88
C TYR A 57 13.44 -1.96 5.83
N THR A 58 13.94 -2.64 4.79
CA THR A 58 13.89 -4.10 4.69
C THR A 58 14.73 -4.75 5.80
N GLU A 59 15.93 -4.25 6.05
CA GLU A 59 16.78 -4.70 7.16
C GLU A 59 16.10 -4.49 8.53
N ILE A 60 15.48 -3.33 8.76
CA ILE A 60 14.75 -3.04 10.00
C ILE A 60 13.60 -4.04 10.19
N LEU A 61 12.82 -4.28 9.14
CA LEU A 61 11.72 -5.25 9.18
C LEU A 61 12.23 -6.64 9.59
N TRP A 62 13.25 -7.15 8.89
CA TRP A 62 13.83 -8.46 9.18
C TRP A 62 14.49 -8.54 10.54
N LYS A 63 15.11 -7.45 11.02
CA LYS A 63 15.65 -7.37 12.38
C LYS A 63 14.55 -7.57 13.43
N TYR A 64 13.39 -6.94 13.26
CA TYR A 64 12.27 -7.15 14.18
C TYR A 64 11.70 -8.57 14.09
N ILE A 65 11.52 -9.12 12.89
CA ILE A 65 11.07 -10.51 12.71
C ILE A 65 12.02 -11.48 13.43
N ASN A 66 13.33 -11.30 13.24
CA ASN A 66 14.34 -12.17 13.84
C ASN A 66 14.49 -11.96 15.36
N SER A 67 14.07 -10.81 15.89
CA SER A 67 14.12 -10.53 17.34
C SER A 67 13.05 -11.28 18.16
N ILE A 68 12.01 -11.81 17.50
CA ILE A 68 10.95 -12.59 18.13
C ILE A 68 11.53 -13.91 18.66
N LYS A 69 11.41 -14.15 19.97
CA LYS A 69 11.97 -15.35 20.63
C LYS A 69 11.07 -16.57 20.44
N ASN A 70 9.76 -16.38 20.54
CA ASN A 70 8.77 -17.43 20.28
C ASN A 70 8.87 -17.93 18.84
N GLU A 71 9.26 -19.20 18.68
CA GLU A 71 9.55 -19.79 17.37
C GLU A 71 8.31 -19.85 16.46
N GLY A 72 7.13 -20.14 17.04
CA GLY A 72 5.88 -20.19 16.29
C GLY A 72 5.48 -18.83 15.72
N TYR A 73 5.60 -17.77 16.52
CA TYR A 73 5.35 -16.40 16.06
C TYR A 73 6.37 -15.97 15.01
N ARG A 74 7.67 -16.21 15.25
CA ARG A 74 8.72 -15.88 14.28
C ARG A 74 8.49 -16.61 12.96
N TYR A 75 8.19 -17.91 13.00
CA TYR A 75 7.87 -18.70 11.82
C TYR A 75 6.69 -18.10 11.07
N LEU A 76 5.54 -17.90 11.74
CA LEU A 76 4.34 -17.34 11.13
C LEU A 76 4.61 -16.02 10.42
N VAL A 77 5.21 -15.06 11.13
CA VAL A 77 5.49 -13.73 10.58
C VAL A 77 6.47 -13.82 9.41
N SER A 78 7.57 -14.58 9.58
CA SER A 78 8.59 -14.73 8.53
C SER A 78 8.04 -15.37 7.26
N SER A 79 7.17 -16.37 7.38
CA SER A 79 6.54 -17.05 6.24
C SER A 79 5.62 -16.09 5.50
N ILE A 80 4.78 -15.33 6.23
CA ILE A 80 3.89 -14.35 5.61
C ILE A 80 4.68 -13.29 4.84
N PHE A 81 5.73 -12.70 5.43
CA PHE A 81 6.50 -11.64 4.75
C PHE A 81 7.37 -12.14 3.60
N LYS A 82 7.83 -13.40 3.63
CA LYS A 82 8.52 -14.02 2.48
C LYS A 82 7.59 -14.22 1.28
N ASP A 83 6.32 -14.51 1.54
CA ASP A 83 5.34 -14.79 0.49
C ASP A 83 4.72 -13.51 -0.13
N ILE A 84 4.99 -12.32 0.42
CA ILE A 84 4.51 -11.05 -0.14
C ILE A 84 5.37 -10.67 -1.35
N THR A 85 4.86 -10.93 -2.54
CA THR A 85 5.48 -10.49 -3.80
C THR A 85 5.56 -8.96 -3.87
N GLY A 86 6.74 -8.42 -4.20
CA GLY A 86 6.94 -6.98 -4.36
C GLY A 86 6.72 -6.17 -3.08
N LEU A 87 6.98 -6.74 -1.90
CA LEU A 87 6.83 -6.13 -0.59
C LEU A 87 7.37 -4.69 -0.50
N ASP A 88 8.53 -4.48 -1.11
CA ASP A 88 9.30 -3.24 -1.16
C ASP A 88 8.72 -2.18 -2.13
N GLN A 89 7.70 -2.55 -2.90
CA GLN A 89 7.01 -1.69 -3.86
C GLN A 89 5.56 -1.42 -3.47
N LEU A 90 5.03 -2.16 -2.49
CA LEU A 90 3.65 -2.00 -2.02
C LEU A 90 3.39 -0.62 -1.41
N LEU A 91 2.23 -0.05 -1.75
CA LEU A 91 1.72 1.18 -1.15
C LEU A 91 0.89 0.86 0.09
N ALA A 92 1.01 1.65 1.17
CA ALA A 92 0.16 1.44 2.34
C ALA A 92 -1.25 2.02 2.14
N SER A 93 -1.40 3.03 1.28
CA SER A 93 -2.67 3.72 1.05
C SER A 93 -2.76 4.28 -0.36
N LEU A 94 -3.99 4.35 -0.91
CA LEU A 94 -4.27 4.95 -2.22
C LEU A 94 -4.56 6.46 -2.16
N LYS A 95 -4.87 6.99 -0.98
CA LYS A 95 -5.42 8.36 -0.83
C LYS A 95 -4.85 9.15 0.35
N LYS A 96 -3.97 8.56 1.17
CA LYS A 96 -3.44 9.17 2.41
C LYS A 96 -1.91 9.11 2.45
N HIS A 97 -1.33 9.39 3.61
CA HIS A 97 0.10 9.15 3.91
C HIS A 97 0.51 7.74 3.48
N HIS A 98 1.76 7.60 3.00
CA HIS A 98 2.32 6.36 2.45
C HIS A 98 1.72 5.88 1.11
N ASN A 99 1.19 6.81 0.31
CA ASN A 99 0.85 6.60 -1.10
C ASN A 99 2.10 6.76 -1.99
N PHE A 100 3.06 5.86 -1.80
CA PHE A 100 4.29 5.77 -2.57
C PHE A 100 4.81 4.32 -2.67
N SER A 101 5.68 4.06 -3.65
CA SER A 101 6.35 2.76 -3.80
C SER A 101 7.24 2.47 -2.58
N GLY A 102 6.95 1.37 -1.87
CA GLY A 102 7.59 1.03 -0.59
C GLY A 102 6.92 1.67 0.63
N GLY A 103 5.80 2.36 0.45
CA GLY A 103 5.05 2.97 1.55
C GLY A 103 4.56 1.97 2.59
N PHE A 104 4.18 0.75 2.18
CA PHE A 104 3.80 -0.32 3.09
C PHE A 104 4.97 -0.78 3.97
N LEU A 105 6.16 -0.88 3.38
CA LEU A 105 7.38 -1.25 4.08
C LEU A 105 7.74 -0.20 5.16
N VAL A 106 7.74 1.09 4.80
CA VAL A 106 7.96 2.19 5.76
C VAL A 106 6.94 2.16 6.88
N TYR A 107 5.67 2.02 6.53
CA TYR A 107 4.56 2.04 7.48
C TYR A 107 4.67 0.90 8.50
N THR A 108 4.89 -0.33 8.02
CA THR A 108 5.04 -1.52 8.86
C THR A 108 6.25 -1.40 9.79
N ALA A 109 7.40 -0.98 9.27
CA ALA A 109 8.61 -0.79 10.07
C ALA A 109 8.43 0.31 11.14
N SER A 110 7.78 1.42 10.78
CA SER A 110 7.54 2.56 11.68
C SER A 110 6.61 2.18 12.84
N VAL A 111 5.50 1.49 12.55
CA VAL A 111 4.56 1.03 13.59
C VAL A 111 5.22 0.01 14.51
N THR A 112 6.00 -0.92 13.96
CA THR A 112 6.72 -1.92 14.75
C THR A 112 7.76 -1.28 15.67
N CYS A 113 8.49 -0.28 15.16
CA CYS A 113 9.45 0.49 15.94
C CYS A 113 8.78 1.25 17.07
N LEU A 114 7.68 1.96 16.78
CA LEU A 114 6.92 2.70 17.78
C LEU A 114 6.37 1.79 18.88
N ALA A 115 5.78 0.65 18.52
CA ALA A 115 5.24 -0.31 19.47
C ALA A 115 6.32 -0.86 20.40
N ASN A 116 7.50 -1.21 19.86
CA ASN A 116 8.63 -1.69 20.66
C ASN A 116 9.21 -0.60 21.56
N TYR A 117 9.29 0.65 21.08
CA TYR A 117 9.75 1.77 21.90
C TYR A 117 8.77 2.08 23.05
N MET A 118 7.46 2.04 22.79
CA MET A 118 6.44 2.17 23.82
C MET A 118 6.52 1.05 24.85
N LEU A 119 6.69 -0.20 24.41
CA LEU A 119 6.88 -1.34 25.30
C LEU A 119 8.11 -1.15 26.21
N HIS A 120 9.25 -0.76 25.64
CA HIS A 120 10.46 -0.50 26.40
C HIS A 120 10.23 0.59 27.46
N SER A 121 9.58 1.70 27.05
CA SER A 121 9.29 2.82 27.94
C SER A 121 8.34 2.41 29.08
N LEU A 122 7.24 1.74 28.77
CA LEU A 122 6.26 1.30 29.78
C LEU A 122 6.83 0.25 30.73
N SER A 123 7.69 -0.65 30.23
CA SER A 123 8.39 -1.64 31.05
C SER A 123 9.40 -0.98 32.00
N HIS A 124 10.08 0.08 31.54
CA HIS A 124 11.04 0.83 32.35
C HIS A 124 10.38 1.54 33.55
N TYR A 125 9.16 2.05 33.37
CA TYR A 125 8.40 2.75 34.41
C TYR A 125 7.42 1.86 35.19
N ASP A 126 7.47 0.53 34.99
CA ASP A 126 6.53 -0.45 35.59
C ASP A 126 5.05 -0.07 35.42
N MET A 127 4.71 0.56 34.29
CA MET A 127 3.37 1.08 34.00
C MET A 127 2.46 0.01 33.42
N ASN A 128 2.18 -1.05 34.17
CA ASN A 128 1.35 -2.15 33.70
C ASN A 128 -0.15 -1.92 34.06
N PRO A 129 -1.11 -1.97 33.10
CA PRO A 129 -2.54 -1.70 33.36
C PRO A 129 -3.13 -2.62 34.44
N SER A 130 -2.54 -3.80 34.59
CA SER A 130 -2.80 -4.72 35.67
C SER A 130 -1.43 -5.25 36.05
N ARG A 131 -0.87 -4.82 37.19
CA ARG A 131 0.47 -5.19 37.71
C ARG A 131 0.79 -6.69 37.75
N SER A 132 -0.17 -7.55 37.39
CA SER A 132 -0.11 -9.00 37.31
C SER A 132 0.10 -9.58 35.91
N ILE A 133 -0.07 -8.82 34.82
CA ILE A 133 0.06 -9.34 33.45
C ILE A 133 1.38 -8.86 32.84
N PRO A 134 2.40 -9.72 32.66
CA PRO A 134 3.64 -9.31 32.03
C PRO A 134 3.41 -8.91 30.57
N TYR A 135 4.12 -7.89 30.10
CA TYR A 135 4.08 -7.53 28.69
C TYR A 135 4.62 -8.67 27.81
N GLN A 136 3.78 -9.17 26.90
CA GLN A 136 4.19 -10.18 25.93
C GLN A 136 4.89 -9.52 24.74
N ALA A 137 6.19 -9.27 24.87
CA ALA A 137 7.00 -8.56 23.88
C ALA A 137 6.96 -9.19 22.48
N ASP A 138 7.06 -10.52 22.41
CA ASP A 138 7.02 -11.27 21.15
C ASP A 138 5.65 -11.15 20.47
N LEU A 139 4.57 -11.24 21.26
CA LEU A 139 3.21 -11.10 20.75
C LEU A 139 2.95 -9.67 20.26
N LEU A 140 3.42 -8.66 20.99
CA LEU A 140 3.31 -7.27 20.57
C LEU A 140 4.08 -7.01 19.27
N THR A 141 5.31 -7.53 19.17
CA THR A 141 6.15 -7.35 17.97
C THR A 141 5.53 -8.06 16.77
N ALA A 142 5.08 -9.31 16.93
CA ALA A 142 4.39 -10.05 15.89
C ALA A 142 3.08 -9.35 15.47
N GLY A 143 2.29 -8.88 16.44
CA GLY A 143 1.07 -8.13 16.22
C GLY A 143 1.32 -6.83 15.46
N ALA A 144 2.34 -6.05 15.84
CA ALA A 144 2.70 -4.81 15.18
C ALA A 144 3.18 -5.04 13.73
N LEU A 145 3.95 -6.09 13.48
CA LEU A 145 4.37 -6.49 12.13
C LEU A 145 3.17 -6.88 11.26
N LEU A 146 2.22 -7.64 11.82
CA LEU A 146 1.07 -8.16 11.07
C LEU A 146 -0.14 -7.22 11.03
N HIS A 147 -0.16 -6.11 11.79
CA HIS A 147 -1.36 -5.31 12.03
C HIS A 147 -2.06 -4.82 10.75
N ALA A 148 -1.30 -4.63 9.68
CA ALA A 148 -1.78 -4.14 8.39
C ALA A 148 -1.45 -5.07 7.22
N VAL A 149 -1.09 -6.32 7.49
CA VAL A 149 -0.65 -7.27 6.44
C VAL A 149 -1.71 -7.54 5.37
N GLY A 150 -2.99 -7.35 5.71
CA GLY A 150 -4.10 -7.41 4.75
C GLY A 150 -3.99 -6.41 3.59
N ILE A 151 -3.19 -5.34 3.72
CA ILE A 151 -2.90 -4.39 2.63
C ILE A 151 -2.21 -5.09 1.46
N ALA A 152 -1.37 -6.10 1.70
CA ALA A 152 -0.69 -6.84 0.63
C ALA A 152 -1.68 -7.51 -0.33
N LYS A 153 -2.87 -7.90 0.16
CA LYS A 153 -3.94 -8.50 -0.64
C LYS A 153 -5.00 -7.49 -1.11
N LYS A 154 -4.89 -6.23 -0.72
CA LYS A 154 -5.85 -5.18 -1.11
C LYS A 154 -5.78 -4.85 -2.60
N TYR A 155 -4.63 -5.08 -3.21
CA TYR A 155 -4.35 -4.76 -4.61
C TYR A 155 -4.22 -5.99 -5.50
N THR A 156 -4.25 -7.20 -4.93
CA THR A 156 -4.45 -8.42 -5.70
C THR A 156 -5.91 -8.44 -6.18
N PRO A 157 -6.18 -8.55 -7.49
CA PRO A 157 -7.54 -8.76 -7.97
C PRO A 157 -8.03 -10.11 -7.44
N SER A 158 -8.89 -10.08 -6.41
CA SER A 158 -9.59 -11.26 -5.91
C SER A 158 -10.85 -11.47 -6.76
N PRO A 159 -11.30 -12.72 -7.03
CA PRO A 159 -12.52 -12.97 -7.78
C PRO A 159 -13.68 -12.22 -7.11
N ASP A 160 -14.53 -11.61 -7.95
CA ASP A 160 -15.60 -10.67 -7.58
C ASP A 160 -16.17 -10.88 -6.17
N MET A 161 -15.87 -9.93 -5.28
CA MET A 161 -16.46 -9.87 -3.96
C MET A 161 -17.97 -9.67 -4.13
N ARG A 162 -18.76 -10.75 -3.95
CA ARG A 162 -20.23 -10.67 -4.01
C ARG A 162 -20.72 -9.72 -2.92
N ARG A 163 -21.46 -8.71 -3.34
CA ARG A 163 -22.12 -7.73 -2.47
C ARG A 163 -23.07 -8.48 -1.53
N ILE A 164 -22.88 -8.36 -0.21
CA ILE A 164 -23.87 -8.77 0.79
C ILE A 164 -24.83 -7.62 1.09
N PRO A 165 -26.14 -7.89 1.30
CA PRO A 165 -27.21 -6.89 1.39
C PRO A 165 -26.98 -5.80 2.45
N GLU A 166 -26.18 -6.08 3.48
CA GLU A 166 -26.01 -5.24 4.66
C GLU A 166 -24.91 -4.17 4.50
N SER A 167 -24.23 -4.10 3.35
CA SER A 167 -23.16 -3.13 3.11
C SER A 167 -23.67 -1.81 2.52
N VAL A 168 -23.69 -0.75 3.34
CA VAL A 168 -24.00 0.64 2.90
C VAL A 168 -22.69 1.39 2.58
N PRO A 169 -22.50 1.88 1.34
CA PRO A 169 -21.39 2.77 1.04
C PRO A 169 -21.69 4.19 1.51
N LEU A 170 -20.79 4.76 2.31
CA LEU A 170 -20.77 6.19 2.60
C LEU A 170 -20.41 6.97 1.32
N SER A 171 -21.37 7.74 0.82
CA SER A 171 -21.13 8.90 -0.07
C SER A 171 -21.16 10.16 0.82
N ARG A 172 -20.47 11.28 0.56
CA ARG A 172 -20.18 12.00 -0.67
C ARG A 172 -18.95 12.92 -0.47
N TYR A 173 -18.42 13.36 -1.62
CA TYR A 173 -17.57 14.53 -1.92
C TYR A 173 -16.07 14.31 -2.21
N GLU A 174 -15.79 14.63 -3.48
CA GLU A 174 -14.56 14.86 -4.21
C GLU A 174 -13.83 13.70 -4.92
N LEU A 175 -13.87 13.85 -6.26
CA LEU A 175 -13.45 12.97 -7.34
C LEU A 175 -11.96 13.12 -7.65
N ARG A 176 -11.29 11.98 -7.83
CA ARG A 176 -10.32 11.75 -8.92
C ARG A 176 -10.64 10.39 -9.49
N TRP A 177 -10.89 10.30 -10.78
CA TRP A 177 -11.15 9.01 -11.44
C TRP A 177 -10.16 8.78 -12.57
N ARG A 178 -9.62 7.56 -12.60
CA ARG A 178 -8.97 6.94 -13.74
C ARG A 178 -10.02 5.99 -14.31
N ALA A 179 -10.35 6.14 -15.60
CA ALA A 179 -11.31 5.27 -16.25
C ALA A 179 -10.59 4.03 -16.80
N LEU A 180 -11.11 2.85 -16.45
CA LEU A 180 -10.82 1.59 -17.12
C LEU A 180 -11.86 1.47 -18.25
N CYS A 181 -11.42 1.40 -19.51
CA CYS A 181 -12.34 1.35 -20.65
C CYS A 181 -13.01 -0.03 -20.72
N TRP A 182 -14.28 -0.12 -20.31
CA TRP A 182 -15.11 -1.33 -20.43
C TRP A 182 -16.26 -1.09 -21.41
N ARG A 183 -15.91 -1.15 -22.70
CA ARG A 183 -16.80 -1.24 -23.88
C ARG A 183 -17.68 -0.03 -24.21
N ILE A 184 -17.87 0.13 -25.53
CA ILE A 184 -18.86 0.98 -26.21
C ILE A 184 -20.21 0.28 -26.18
#